data_AF-A0A2V4B0R1-F1
#
_entry.id   AF-A0A2V4B0R1-F1
#
_cell.length_a   1.000
_cell.length_b   1.000
_cell.length_c   1.000
_cell.angle_alpha   90.00
_cell.angle_beta   90.00
_cell.angle_gamma   90.00
#
_symmetry.space_group_name_H-M   'P 1'
#
loop_
_entity.id
_entity.type
_entity.pdbx_description
1 polymer ?
#
loop_
_entity_poly.entity_id
_entity_poly.type
_entity_poly.pdbx_seq_one_letter_code
_entity_poly.pdbx_strand_id
1 'polypeptide(L)'
;MASGFQVDLAAFSTAKEAVDAAVAHYGALATALEQNIGSLREQEALSGGFGVTGMFQGLLGEFGREWLAQMDQFVAEERAFVEFLKGMSERLQNSHTLYLEAESNHVGLLDEIGRTLDQGGVK
;
A
#
# COMPACT_ATOMS: atom_id res chain seq x y z
N MET A 1 -15.07 0.08 -37.83
CA MET A 1 -14.05 0.72 -36.99
C MET A 1 -13.99 -0.08 -35.70
N ALA A 2 -13.04 -1.00 -35.56
CA ALA A 2 -12.91 -1.74 -34.30
C ALA A 2 -12.57 -0.71 -33.21
N SER A 3 -13.34 -0.66 -32.12
CA SER A 3 -12.93 0.13 -30.96
C SER A 3 -11.67 -0.54 -30.42
N GLY A 4 -10.51 0.04 -30.72
CA GLY A 4 -9.24 -0.42 -30.18
C GLY A 4 -9.29 -0.41 -28.67
N PHE A 5 -8.53 -1.31 -28.04
CA PHE A 5 -8.29 -1.27 -26.61
C PHE A 5 -7.65 0.09 -26.26
N GLN A 6 -8.41 0.95 -25.57
CA GLN A 6 -7.96 2.27 -25.13
C GLN A 6 -7.81 2.23 -23.60
N VAL A 7 -6.63 2.59 -23.12
CA VAL A 7 -6.35 2.71 -21.68
C VAL A 7 -6.35 4.17 -21.29
N ASP A 8 -7.11 4.51 -20.24
CA ASP A 8 -7.05 5.82 -19.62
C ASP A 8 -5.84 5.91 -18.68
N LEU A 9 -4.73 6.43 -19.19
CA LEU A 9 -3.49 6.61 -18.43
C LEU A 9 -3.65 7.60 -17.26
N ALA A 10 -4.57 8.56 -17.38
CA ALA A 10 -4.85 9.48 -16.28
C ALA A 10 -5.50 8.73 -15.10
N ALA A 11 -6.39 7.77 -15.39
CA ALA A 11 -6.99 6.94 -14.35
C ALA A 11 -5.94 6.10 -13.58
N PHE A 12 -4.91 5.58 -14.24
CA PHE A 12 -3.80 4.88 -13.57
C PHE A 12 -3.00 5.81 -12.65
N SER A 13 -2.69 7.02 -13.13
CA SER A 13 -1.96 8.01 -12.34
C SER A 13 -2.77 8.45 -11.12
N THR A 14 -4.05 8.77 -11.28
CA THR A 14 -4.96 9.10 -10.16
C THR A 14 -5.12 7.96 -9.18
N ALA A 15 -5.26 6.72 -9.65
CA ALA A 15 -5.34 5.55 -8.79
C ALA A 15 -4.04 5.37 -7.98
N LYS A 16 -2.88 5.57 -8.62
CA LYS A 16 -1.58 5.48 -7.95
C LYS A 16 -1.46 6.54 -6.85
N GLU A 17 -1.79 7.80 -7.15
CA GLU A 17 -1.76 8.88 -6.17
C GLU A 17 -2.67 8.60 -4.97
N ALA A 18 -3.88 8.07 -5.20
CA ALA A 18 -4.80 7.69 -4.14
C ALA A 18 -4.23 6.56 -3.27
N VAL A 19 -3.57 5.57 -3.87
CA VAL A 19 -2.90 4.48 -3.14
C VAL A 19 -1.70 5.00 -2.36
N ASP A 20 -0.89 5.89 -2.92
CA ASP A 20 0.26 6.51 -2.23
C ASP A 20 -0.19 7.32 -1.01
N ALA A 21 -1.28 8.09 -1.15
CA ALA A 21 -1.89 8.80 -0.04
C ALA A 21 -2.39 7.85 1.06
N ALA A 22 -3.01 6.73 0.68
CA ALA A 22 -3.44 5.69 1.63
C ALA A 22 -2.24 5.04 2.35
N VAL A 23 -1.16 4.70 1.63
CA VAL A 23 0.08 4.19 2.22
C VAL A 23 0.63 5.15 3.28
N ALA A 24 0.70 6.45 2.96
CA ALA A 24 1.18 7.46 3.89
C ALA A 24 0.27 7.57 5.12
N HIS A 25 -1.06 7.58 4.92
CA HIS A 25 -2.04 7.70 6.00
C HIS A 25 -2.01 6.50 6.96
N TYR A 26 -2.17 5.29 6.44
CA TYR A 26 -2.20 4.06 7.25
C TYR A 26 -0.83 3.74 7.85
N GLY A 27 0.27 4.05 7.14
CA GLY A 27 1.63 3.93 7.69
C GLY A 27 1.89 4.84 8.89
N ALA A 28 1.36 6.07 8.86
CA ALA A 28 1.44 6.98 10.00
C ALA A 28 0.60 6.48 11.19
N LEU A 29 -0.61 5.98 10.94
CA LEU A 29 -1.47 5.41 11.99
C LEU A 29 -0.84 4.19 12.66
N ALA A 30 -0.29 3.25 11.89
CA ALA A 30 0.42 2.09 12.41
C ALA A 30 1.58 2.49 13.32
N THR A 31 2.34 3.50 12.91
CA THR A 31 3.48 4.03 13.67
C THR A 31 3.04 4.70 14.97
N ALA A 32 1.98 5.51 14.93
CA ALA A 32 1.43 6.14 16.13
C ALA A 32 0.88 5.09 17.12
N LEU A 33 0.24 4.05 16.61
CA LEU A 33 -0.29 2.96 17.42
C LEU A 33 0.84 2.17 18.11
N GLU A 34 1.89 1.84 17.36
CA GLU A 34 3.08 1.16 17.87
C GLU A 34 3.78 1.97 18.98
N GLN A 35 3.90 3.29 18.82
CA GLN A 35 4.45 4.19 19.84
C GLN A 35 3.58 4.24 21.10
N ASN A 36 2.26 4.28 20.95
CA ASN A 36 1.33 4.26 22.08
C ASN A 36 1.42 2.93 22.85
N ILE A 37 1.47 1.80 22.15
CA ILE A 37 1.64 0.47 22.75
C ILE A 37 2.98 0.38 23.49
N GLY A 38 4.07 0.86 22.87
CA GLY A 38 5.39 0.93 23.49
C GLY A 38 5.37 1.72 24.80
N SER A 39 4.75 2.90 24.78
CA SER A 39 4.61 3.75 25.97
C SER A 39 3.80 3.08 27.09
N LEU A 40 2.74 2.35 26.74
CA LEU A 40 1.93 1.61 27.72
C LEU A 40 2.70 0.46 28.40
N ARG A 41 3.64 -0.16 27.68
CA ARG A 41 4.53 -1.21 28.25
C ARG A 41 5.50 -0.63 29.26
N GLU A 42 6.06 0.54 28.97
CA GLU A 42 7.04 1.21 29.82
C GLU A 42 6.42 1.79 31.11
N GLN A 43 5.14 2.14 31.09
CA GLN A 43 4.49 2.82 32.21
C GLN A 43 4.05 1.92 33.37
N GLU A 44 4.21 0.57 33.30
CA GLU A 44 3.69 -0.38 34.31
C GLU A 44 2.25 -0.06 34.78
N ALA A 45 1.44 0.58 33.92
CA ALA A 45 0.30 1.40 34.36
C ALA A 45 -0.88 0.62 34.97
N LEU A 46 -0.84 -0.72 34.97
CA LEU A 46 -1.91 -1.58 35.45
C LEU A 46 -1.67 -2.15 36.86
N SER A 47 -0.49 -1.91 37.47
CA SER A 47 -0.11 -2.49 38.78
C SER A 47 -0.20 -1.52 39.98
N GLY A 48 -0.57 -0.25 39.77
CA GLY A 48 -0.30 0.83 40.73
C GLY A 48 -1.37 1.26 41.74
N GLY A 49 -2.49 0.54 41.93
CA GLY A 49 -3.61 0.98 42.80
C GLY A 49 -4.11 -0.06 43.81
N PHE A 50 -4.43 0.41 45.04
CA PHE A 50 -4.90 -0.30 46.26
C PHE A 50 -4.99 -1.84 46.19
N GLY A 51 -4.10 -2.51 46.95
CA GLY A 51 -4.10 -3.96 47.13
C GLY A 51 -2.97 -4.68 46.39
N VAL A 52 -1.73 -4.35 46.75
CA VAL A 52 -0.44 -4.71 46.10
C VAL A 52 -0.16 -6.23 46.02
N THR A 53 -1.06 -7.10 46.47
CA THR A 53 -0.88 -8.57 46.50
C THR A 53 -2.19 -9.36 46.34
N GLY A 54 -3.23 -8.78 45.73
CA GLY A 54 -4.54 -9.43 45.57
C GLY A 54 -4.77 -10.08 44.20
N MET A 55 -5.66 -11.08 44.15
CA MET A 55 -6.15 -11.73 42.92
C MET A 55 -6.58 -10.73 41.83
N PHE A 56 -7.12 -9.57 42.23
CA PHE A 56 -7.51 -8.48 41.33
C PHE A 56 -6.33 -7.88 40.55
N GLN A 57 -5.19 -7.61 41.19
CA GLN A 57 -4.00 -7.12 40.50
C GLN A 57 -3.41 -8.19 39.55
N GLY A 58 -3.54 -9.47 39.93
CA GLY A 58 -3.18 -10.59 39.05
C GLY A 58 -4.01 -10.59 37.75
N LEU A 59 -5.32 -10.46 37.87
CA LEU A 59 -6.24 -10.39 36.72
C LEU A 59 -6.01 -9.14 35.86
N LEU A 60 -5.72 -7.98 36.46
CA LEU A 60 -5.37 -6.77 35.71
C LEU A 60 -4.06 -6.92 34.94
N GLY A 61 -3.05 -7.57 35.52
CA GLY A 61 -1.80 -7.86 34.84
C GLY A 61 -1.98 -8.85 33.68
N GLU A 62 -2.85 -9.85 33.84
CA GLU A 62 -3.20 -10.81 32.78
C GLU A 62 -3.95 -10.13 31.63
N PHE A 63 -5.00 -9.37 31.95
CA PHE A 63 -5.72 -8.54 30.97
C PHE A 63 -4.76 -7.62 30.20
N GLY A 64 -3.85 -6.94 30.91
CA GLY A 64 -2.87 -6.06 30.29
C GLY A 64 -1.99 -6.78 29.26
N ARG A 65 -1.51 -7.99 29.60
CA ARG A 65 -0.70 -8.80 28.68
C ARG A 65 -1.50 -9.27 27.47
N GLU A 66 -2.71 -9.76 27.67
CA GLU A 66 -3.58 -10.21 26.58
C GLU A 66 -3.96 -9.06 25.64
N TRP A 67 -4.32 -7.91 26.23
CA TRP A 67 -4.63 -6.71 25.47
C TRP A 67 -3.42 -6.24 24.65
N LEU A 68 -2.24 -6.17 25.26
CA LEU A 68 -1.01 -5.80 24.54
C LEU A 68 -0.67 -6.79 23.42
N ALA A 69 -0.87 -8.10 23.63
CA ALA A 69 -0.65 -9.12 22.60
C ALA A 69 -1.64 -8.96 21.43
N GLN A 70 -2.90 -8.66 21.71
CA GLN A 70 -3.91 -8.39 20.67
C GLN A 70 -3.56 -7.13 19.87
N MET A 71 -3.09 -6.08 20.56
CA MET A 71 -2.70 -4.83 19.94
C MET A 71 -1.45 -5.00 19.04
N ASP A 72 -0.49 -5.84 19.42
CA ASP A 72 0.65 -6.20 18.58
C ASP A 72 0.21 -6.91 17.29
N GLN A 73 -0.72 -7.85 17.40
CA GLN A 73 -1.27 -8.54 16.22
C GLN A 73 -1.94 -7.53 15.27
N PHE A 74 -2.73 -6.62 15.83
CA PHE A 74 -3.39 -5.58 15.04
C PHE A 74 -2.38 -4.66 14.33
N VAL A 75 -1.29 -4.24 15.01
CA VAL A 75 -0.23 -3.45 14.36
C VAL A 75 0.45 -4.26 13.24
N ALA A 76 0.71 -5.54 13.45
CA ALA A 76 1.31 -6.39 12.42
C ALA A 76 0.41 -6.55 11.18
N GLU A 77 -0.89 -6.72 11.38
CA GLU A 77 -1.89 -6.76 10.30
C GLU A 77 -1.94 -5.44 9.54
N GLU A 78 -1.95 -4.30 10.25
CA GLU A 78 -1.95 -2.97 9.64
C GLU A 78 -0.68 -2.74 8.80
N ARG A 79 0.49 -3.17 9.29
CA ARG A 79 1.75 -3.11 8.53
C ARG A 79 1.69 -3.95 7.27
N ALA A 80 1.12 -5.16 7.34
CA ALA A 80 0.95 -6.02 6.18
C ALA A 80 -0.01 -5.38 5.15
N PHE A 81 -1.07 -4.71 5.61
CA PHE A 81 -1.98 -3.96 4.74
C PHE A 81 -1.27 -2.79 4.03
N VAL A 82 -0.49 -2.00 4.77
CA VAL A 82 0.33 -0.91 4.17
C VAL A 82 1.29 -1.45 3.11
N GLU A 83 1.93 -2.59 3.37
CA GLU A 83 2.84 -3.22 2.40
C GLU A 83 2.10 -3.72 1.15
N PHE A 84 0.91 -4.30 1.32
CA PHE A 84 0.03 -4.64 0.20
C PHE A 84 -0.29 -3.42 -0.67
N LEU A 85 -0.62 -2.28 -0.05
CA LEU A 85 -0.91 -1.03 -0.76
C LEU A 85 0.32 -0.51 -1.53
N LYS A 86 1.53 -0.58 -0.95
CA LYS A 86 2.76 -0.23 -1.69
C LYS A 86 2.93 -1.09 -2.94
N GLY A 87 2.77 -2.41 -2.81
CA GLY A 87 2.82 -3.32 -3.95
C GLY A 87 1.74 -3.02 -4.99
N MET A 88 0.57 -2.52 -4.58
CA MET A 88 -0.46 -2.05 -5.50
C MET A 88 -0.03 -0.79 -6.26
N SER A 89 0.57 0.19 -5.59
CA SER A 89 1.11 1.40 -6.22
C SER A 89 2.18 1.07 -7.26
N GLU A 90 3.09 0.15 -6.94
CA GLU A 90 4.13 -0.32 -7.85
C GLU A 90 3.54 -1.01 -9.10
N ARG A 91 2.54 -1.88 -8.90
CA ARG A 91 1.84 -2.54 -10.03
C ARG A 91 1.12 -1.55 -10.93
N LEU A 92 0.51 -0.50 -10.37
CA LEU A 92 -0.13 0.57 -11.16
C LEU A 92 0.91 1.32 -12.00
N GLN A 93 2.05 1.68 -11.40
CA GLN A 93 3.15 2.32 -12.11
C GLN A 93 3.70 1.43 -13.23
N ASN A 94 3.95 0.15 -12.95
CA ASN A 94 4.45 -0.79 -13.94
C ASN A 94 3.46 -0.98 -15.09
N SER A 95 2.16 -1.06 -14.80
CA SER A 95 1.12 -1.18 -15.82
C SER A 95 1.04 0.06 -16.71
N HIS A 96 1.19 1.25 -16.11
CA HIS A 96 1.25 2.51 -16.84
C HIS A 96 2.46 2.56 -17.79
N THR A 97 3.65 2.17 -17.31
CA THR A 97 4.88 2.11 -18.12
C THR A 97 4.75 1.10 -19.26
N LEU A 98 4.26 -0.12 -18.99
CA LEU A 98 4.08 -1.16 -20.00
C LEU A 98 3.14 -0.71 -21.13
N TYR A 99 2.09 0.03 -20.80
CA TYR A 99 1.20 0.57 -21.82
C TYR A 99 1.89 1.61 -22.71
N LEU A 100 2.63 2.55 -22.11
CA LEU A 100 3.38 3.57 -22.86
C LEU A 100 4.42 2.93 -23.79
N GLU A 101 5.13 1.91 -23.33
CA GLU A 101 6.08 1.16 -24.15
C GLU A 101 5.38 0.45 -25.32
N ALA A 102 4.23 -0.17 -25.07
CA ALA A 102 3.44 -0.81 -26.13
C ALA A 102 2.93 0.20 -27.17
N GLU A 103 2.45 1.36 -26.74
CA GLU A 103 1.99 2.43 -27.63
C GLU A 103 3.15 3.00 -28.47
N SER A 104 4.30 3.25 -27.85
CA SER A 104 5.50 3.71 -28.55
C SER A 104 5.98 2.70 -29.60
N ASN A 105 5.99 1.40 -29.27
CA ASN A 105 6.36 0.34 -30.21
C ASN A 105 5.38 0.25 -31.39
N HIS A 106 4.07 0.39 -31.15
CA HIS A 106 3.07 0.40 -32.22
C HIS A 106 3.22 1.60 -33.15
N VAL A 107 3.47 2.80 -32.61
CA VAL A 107 3.72 3.99 -33.43
C VAL A 107 4.98 3.81 -34.29
N GLY A 108 6.05 3.27 -33.72
CA GLY A 108 7.29 2.98 -34.47
C GLY A 108 7.09 1.99 -35.62
N LEU A 109 6.31 0.92 -35.40
CA LEU A 109 5.95 -0.05 -36.44
C LEU A 109 5.09 0.59 -37.54
N LEU A 110 4.12 1.43 -37.19
CA LEU A 110 3.29 2.13 -38.17
C LEU A 110 4.11 3.09 -39.04
N ASP A 111 5.06 3.80 -38.45
CA ASP A 111 6.00 4.67 -39.17
C ASP A 111 6.88 3.88 -40.15
N GLU A 112 7.37 2.70 -39.74
CA GLU A 112 8.18 1.82 -40.59
C GLU A 112 7.36 1.24 -41.76
N ILE A 113 6.11 0.84 -41.50
CA ILE A 113 5.16 0.41 -42.54
C ILE A 113 4.87 1.57 -43.51
N GLY A 114 4.65 2.78 -43.01
CA GLY A 114 4.45 3.97 -43.84
C GLY A 114 5.64 4.23 -44.77
N ARG A 115 6.87 4.20 -44.23
CA ARG A 115 8.08 4.38 -45.04
C ARG A 115 8.27 3.29 -46.09
N THR A 116 7.97 2.03 -45.75
CA THR A 116 8.10 0.92 -46.70
C THR A 116 7.05 0.97 -47.81
N LEU A 117 5.83 1.42 -47.50
CA LEU A 117 4.78 1.67 -48.50
C LEU A 117 5.15 2.83 -49.43
N ASP A 118 5.68 3.94 -48.90
CA ASP A 118 6.12 5.09 -49.69
C ASP A 118 7.30 4.73 -50.61
N GLN A 119 8.20 3.84 -50.18
CA GLN A 119 9.32 3.34 -50.99
C GLN A 119 8.90 2.27 -52.01
N GLY A 120 7.87 1.49 -51.72
CA GLY A 120 7.31 0.46 -52.62
C GLY A 120 6.32 0.99 -53.66
N GLY A 121 5.79 2.21 -53.47
CA GLY A 121 4.79 2.85 -54.34
C GLY A 121 5.31 3.47 -55.64
N VAL A 122 6.60 3.35 -55.95
CA VAL A 122 7.15 3.75 -57.26
C VAL A 122 7.27 2.52 -58.16
N LYS A 123 6.18 2.21 -58.87
CA LYS A 123 6.17 1.69 -60.26
C LYS A 123 4.75 1.61 -60.81
#